data_AF-A0A254NDQ1-F1
#
_entry.id   AF-A0A254NDQ1-F1
#
_cell.length_a   1.000
_cell.length_b   1.000
_cell.length_c   1.000
_cell.angle_alpha   90.00
_cell.angle_beta   90.00
_cell.angle_gamma   90.00
#
_symmetry.space_group_name_H-M   'P 1'
#
loop_
_entity.id
_entity.type
_entity.pdbx_description
1 polymer ?
#
loop_
_entity_poly.entity_id
_entity_poly.type
_entity_poly.pdbx_seq_one_letter_code
_entity_poly.pdbx_strand_id
1 'polypeptide(L)'
;MFQTLLAATGLVVCIALAVHMMLPYRLKTRVDRAARGLADGAQRQFARLMGWRRQRRQTRAAAMEAERVIRRARESALHDARDSRTDGAWEGNVYRPKSFEKPKKPH
;
A
#
# COMPACT_ATOMS: atom_id res chain seq x y z
N MET A 1 -32.88 -16.50 15.30
CA MET A 1 -32.01 -15.33 15.59
C MET A 1 -31.89 -14.35 14.43
N PHE A 2 -31.77 -14.80 13.17
CA PHE A 2 -31.78 -13.88 12.02
C PHE A 2 -33.09 -13.11 11.87
N GLN A 3 -34.24 -13.78 12.08
CA GLN A 3 -35.56 -13.12 12.07
C GLN A 3 -35.70 -12.03 13.14
N THR A 4 -35.19 -12.27 14.37
CA THR A 4 -35.25 -11.27 15.44
C THR A 4 -34.35 -10.07 15.14
N LEU A 5 -33.19 -10.29 14.52
CA LEU A 5 -32.31 -9.22 14.05
C LEU A 5 -32.96 -8.38 12.93
N LEU A 6 -33.58 -9.02 11.94
CA LEU A 6 -34.32 -8.36 10.86
C LEU A 6 -35.52 -7.56 11.38
N ALA A 7 -36.30 -8.14 12.30
CA ALA A 7 -37.43 -7.47 12.91
C ALA A 7 -36.98 -6.25 13.75
N ALA A 8 -35.92 -6.40 14.55
CA ALA A 8 -35.38 -5.31 15.36
C ALA A 8 -34.82 -4.17 14.50
N THR A 9 -34.07 -4.50 13.43
CA THR A 9 -33.55 -3.49 12.50
C THR A 9 -34.68 -2.76 11.77
N GLY A 10 -35.70 -3.48 11.31
CA GLY A 10 -36.90 -2.88 10.71
C GLY A 10 -37.60 -1.91 11.67
N LEU A 11 -37.82 -2.32 12.93
CA LEU A 11 -38.42 -1.46 13.96
C LEU A 11 -37.62 -0.18 14.18
N VAL A 12 -36.29 -0.29 14.30
CA VAL A 12 -35.39 0.87 14.47
C VAL A 12 -35.51 1.84 13.29
N VAL A 13 -35.53 1.33 12.06
CA VAL A 13 -35.70 2.16 10.86
C VAL A 13 -37.06 2.88 10.87
N CYS A 14 -38.14 2.19 11.23
CA CYS A 14 -39.47 2.79 11.35
C CYS A 14 -39.51 3.92 12.39
N ILE A 15 -38.94 3.70 13.57
CA ILE A 15 -38.85 4.72 14.62
C ILE A 15 -38.02 5.91 14.14
N ALA A 16 -36.88 5.67 13.50
CA ALA A 16 -36.04 6.73 12.96
C ALA A 16 -36.78 7.58 11.91
N LEU A 17 -37.59 6.95 11.06
CA LEU A 17 -38.42 7.66 10.08
C LEU A 17 -39.50 8.52 10.76
N ALA A 18 -40.18 7.97 11.76
CA ALA A 18 -41.21 8.69 12.52
C ALA A 18 -40.62 9.93 13.21
N VAL A 19 -39.46 9.76 13.87
CA VAL A 19 -38.73 10.86 14.49
C VAL A 19 -38.27 11.90 13.46
N HIS A 20 -37.82 11.45 12.28
CA HIS A 20 -37.43 12.35 11.19
C HIS A 20 -38.61 13.20 10.68
N MET A 21 -39.82 12.63 10.59
CA MET A 21 -41.01 13.37 10.18
C MET A 21 -41.50 14.36 11.24
N MET A 22 -41.33 14.05 12.53
CA MET A 22 -41.67 14.95 13.63
C MET A 22 -40.61 16.03 13.87
N LEU A 23 -39.42 15.94 13.25
CA LEU A 23 -38.32 16.84 13.54
C LEU A 23 -38.48 18.21 12.84
N PRO A 24 -38.48 19.33 13.58
CA PRO A 24 -38.51 20.66 12.98
C PRO A 24 -37.22 20.93 12.17
N TYR A 25 -37.36 21.75 11.12
CA TYR A 25 -36.32 22.00 10.11
C TYR A 25 -34.94 22.38 10.68
N ARG A 26 -34.91 23.07 11.83
CA ARG A 26 -33.67 23.45 12.53
C ARG A 26 -32.90 22.26 13.08
N LEU A 27 -33.59 21.26 13.63
CA LEU A 27 -32.97 20.03 14.13
C LEU A 27 -32.60 19.09 12.99
N LYS A 28 -33.37 19.11 11.89
CA LYS A 28 -33.12 18.31 10.69
C LYS A 28 -31.72 18.54 10.15
N THR A 29 -31.28 19.80 10.02
CA THR A 29 -29.93 20.12 9.52
C THR A 29 -28.78 19.66 10.43
N ARG A 30 -29.00 19.63 11.76
CA ARG A 30 -28.00 19.12 12.72
C ARG A 30 -27.88 17.60 12.62
N VAL A 31 -29.02 16.92 12.57
CA VAL A 31 -29.06 15.46 12.38
C VAL A 31 -28.44 15.08 11.04
N ASP A 32 -28.74 15.81 9.97
CA ASP A 32 -28.19 15.53 8.64
C ASP A 32 -26.66 15.68 8.60
N ARG A 33 -26.10 16.72 9.25
CA ARG A 33 -24.65 16.86 9.38
C ARG A 33 -24.03 15.73 10.20
N ALA A 34 -24.64 15.35 11.31
CA ALA A 34 -24.17 14.26 12.14
C ALA A 34 -24.22 12.92 11.38
N ALA A 35 -25.31 12.67 10.65
CA ALA A 35 -25.50 11.49 9.82
C ALA A 35 -24.45 11.40 8.70
N ARG A 36 -24.14 12.52 8.01
CA ARG A 36 -23.07 12.56 7.01
C ARG A 36 -21.70 12.29 7.63
N GLY A 37 -21.40 12.88 8.78
CA GLY A 37 -20.14 12.61 9.49
C GLY A 37 -19.98 11.15 9.90
N LEU A 38 -21.06 10.53 10.41
CA LEU A 38 -21.09 9.11 10.74
C LEU A 38 -20.98 8.23 9.50
N ALA A 39 -21.67 8.58 8.41
CA ALA A 39 -21.61 7.86 7.15
C ALA A 39 -20.19 7.90 6.56
N ASP A 40 -19.54 9.08 6.56
CA ASP A 40 -18.16 9.23 6.10
C ASP A 40 -17.19 8.42 6.96
N GLY A 41 -17.39 8.43 8.29
CA GLY A 41 -16.60 7.63 9.22
C GLY A 41 -16.78 6.13 8.97
N ALA A 42 -18.03 5.67 8.84
CA ALA A 42 -18.38 4.29 8.54
C ALA A 42 -17.82 3.86 7.18
N GLN A 43 -17.93 4.69 6.15
CA GLN A 43 -17.41 4.41 4.82
C GLN A 43 -15.89 4.29 4.83
N ARG A 44 -15.16 5.12 5.59
CA ARG A 44 -13.71 4.97 5.76
C ARG A 44 -13.34 3.67 6.47
N GLN A 45 -14.07 3.30 7.52
CA GLN A 45 -13.82 2.03 8.22
C GLN A 45 -14.13 0.83 7.33
N PHE A 46 -15.24 0.88 6.60
CA PHE A 46 -15.63 -0.15 5.65
C PHE A 46 -14.62 -0.26 4.50
N ALA A 47 -14.14 0.87 3.97
CA ALA A 47 -13.09 0.92 2.96
C ALA A 47 -11.75 0.43 3.51
N ARG A 48 -11.42 0.62 4.79
CA ARG A 48 -10.24 0.02 5.42
C ARG A 48 -10.37 -1.49 5.55
N LEU A 49 -11.53 -1.98 6.01
CA LEU A 49 -11.80 -3.41 6.20
C LEU A 49 -11.87 -4.15 4.85
N MET A 50 -12.62 -3.64 3.89
CA MET A 50 -12.74 -4.21 2.54
C MET A 50 -11.49 -3.95 1.70
N GLY A 51 -10.86 -2.79 1.88
CA GLY A 51 -9.61 -2.41 1.25
C GLY A 51 -8.46 -3.30 1.66
N TRP A 52 -8.48 -3.89 2.87
CA TRP A 52 -7.44 -4.84 3.29
C TRP A 52 -7.28 -6.02 2.33
N ARG A 53 -8.38 -6.53 1.74
CA ARG A 53 -8.30 -7.58 0.70
C ARG A 53 -7.67 -7.06 -0.60
N ARG A 54 -7.98 -5.83 -0.99
CA ARG A 54 -7.44 -5.18 -2.20
C ARG A 54 -5.95 -4.85 -2.02
N GLN A 55 -5.59 -4.35 -0.85
CA GLN A 55 -4.23 -4.03 -0.44
C GLN A 55 -3.37 -5.29 -0.36
N ARG A 56 -3.90 -6.42 0.15
CA ARG A 56 -3.20 -7.72 0.16
C ARG A 56 -2.89 -8.25 -1.25
N ARG A 57 -3.75 -7.96 -2.23
CA ARG A 57 -3.50 -8.33 -3.63
C ARG A 57 -2.43 -7.42 -4.26
N GLN A 58 -2.51 -6.12 -4.00
CA GLN A 58 -1.52 -5.16 -4.48
C GLN A 58 -0.14 -5.39 -3.87
N THR A 59 -0.04 -5.68 -2.58
CA THR A 59 1.25 -5.99 -1.94
C THR A 59 1.87 -7.28 -2.46
N ARG A 60 1.06 -8.30 -2.81
CA ARG A 60 1.55 -9.51 -3.47
C ARG A 60 2.08 -9.23 -4.87
N ALA A 61 1.38 -8.42 -5.65
CA ALA A 61 1.84 -8.01 -6.98
C ALA A 61 3.16 -7.23 -6.89
N ALA A 62 3.23 -6.24 -5.99
CA ALA A 62 4.43 -5.45 -5.74
C ALA A 62 5.61 -6.31 -5.22
N ALA A 63 5.35 -7.31 -4.37
CA ALA A 63 6.38 -8.24 -3.90
C ALA A 63 6.97 -9.07 -5.05
N MET A 64 6.14 -9.56 -5.97
CA MET A 64 6.63 -10.30 -7.14
C MET A 64 7.43 -9.41 -8.11
N GLU A 65 7.03 -8.16 -8.28
CA GLU A 65 7.79 -7.19 -9.09
C GLU A 65 9.14 -6.86 -8.45
N ALA A 66 9.17 -6.61 -7.14
CA ALA A 66 10.41 -6.39 -6.39
C ALA A 66 11.35 -7.59 -6.50
N GLU A 67 10.83 -8.81 -6.36
CA GLU A 67 11.63 -10.03 -6.46
C GLU A 67 12.23 -10.21 -7.86
N ARG A 68 11.48 -9.86 -8.93
CA ARG A 68 12.01 -9.86 -10.31
C ARG A 68 13.15 -8.87 -10.49
N VAL A 69 13.04 -7.67 -9.92
CA VAL A 69 14.10 -6.65 -10.00
C VAL A 69 15.34 -7.11 -9.23
N ILE A 70 15.17 -7.65 -8.02
CA ILE A 70 16.27 -8.18 -7.20
C ILE A 70 16.96 -9.34 -7.94
N ARG A 71 16.19 -10.24 -8.55
CA ARG A 71 16.73 -11.38 -9.30
C ARG A 71 17.54 -10.92 -10.52
N ARG A 72 17.01 -9.97 -11.30
CA ARG A 72 17.72 -9.38 -12.44
C ARG A 72 19.01 -8.67 -12.00
N ALA A 73 18.96 -7.92 -10.90
CA ALA A 73 20.15 -7.28 -10.33
C ALA A 73 21.21 -8.31 -9.89
N ARG A 74 20.76 -9.44 -9.32
CA ARG A 74 21.67 -10.53 -8.92
C ARG A 74 22.28 -11.24 -10.12
N GLU A 75 21.50 -11.51 -11.16
CA GLU A 75 21.96 -12.14 -12.41
C GLU A 75 22.93 -11.24 -13.18
N SER A 76 22.65 -9.93 -13.27
CA SER A 76 23.58 -8.95 -13.83
C SER A 76 24.85 -8.84 -13.01
N ALA A 77 24.78 -8.81 -11.68
CA ALA A 77 25.99 -8.81 -10.84
C ALA A 77 26.81 -10.10 -10.98
N LEU A 78 26.18 -11.26 -11.20
CA LEU A 78 26.87 -12.52 -11.48
C LEU A 78 27.49 -12.55 -12.88
N HIS A 79 26.82 -11.96 -13.88
CA HIS A 79 27.36 -11.80 -15.22
C HIS A 79 28.51 -10.81 -15.26
N ASP A 80 28.36 -9.65 -14.60
CA ASP A 80 29.42 -8.69 -14.39
C ASP A 80 30.56 -9.32 -13.61
N ALA A 81 30.34 -10.13 -12.56
CA ALA A 81 31.43 -10.85 -11.90
C ALA A 81 32.11 -11.91 -12.80
N ARG A 82 31.38 -12.46 -13.78
CA ARG A 82 31.89 -13.47 -14.72
C ARG A 82 32.68 -12.84 -15.87
N ASP A 83 32.23 -11.69 -16.38
CA ASP A 83 32.90 -10.89 -17.42
C ASP A 83 33.98 -9.96 -16.82
N SER A 84 33.80 -9.51 -15.58
CA SER A 84 34.78 -8.84 -14.72
C SER A 84 35.69 -9.86 -14.02
N ARG A 85 36.17 -10.86 -14.77
CA ARG A 85 37.57 -11.33 -14.59
C ARG A 85 38.59 -10.24 -14.97
N THR A 86 38.21 -8.96 -14.91
CA THR A 86 39.07 -7.79 -14.79
C THR A 86 39.75 -7.80 -13.42
N ASP A 87 40.70 -8.71 -13.26
CA ASP A 87 42.07 -8.41 -12.89
C ASP A 87 42.27 -7.07 -12.12
N GLY A 88 41.83 -7.03 -10.87
CA GLY A 88 41.98 -5.87 -9.98
C GLY A 88 42.45 -6.36 -8.63
N ALA A 89 43.54 -5.78 -8.13
CA ALA A 89 44.09 -6.13 -6.83
C ALA A 89 43.44 -5.28 -5.74
N TRP A 90 43.11 -5.91 -4.62
CA TRP A 90 42.72 -5.20 -3.40
C TRP A 90 43.98 -4.79 -2.63
N GLU A 91 44.18 -3.49 -2.46
CA GLU A 91 45.22 -2.93 -1.60
C GLU A 91 44.55 -2.37 -0.32
N GLY A 92 44.47 -3.19 0.73
CA GLY A 92 43.81 -2.80 1.98
C GLY A 92 42.31 -2.57 1.79
N ASN A 93 41.82 -1.36 2.12
CA ASN A 93 40.39 -0.99 2.04
C ASN A 93 39.99 -0.35 0.69
N VAL A 94 40.89 -0.29 -0.29
CA VAL A 94 40.65 0.39 -1.56
C VAL A 94 40.78 -0.61 -2.72
N TYR A 95 39.75 -0.69 -3.55
CA TYR A 95 39.76 -1.50 -4.78
C TYR A 95 40.41 -0.70 -5.91
N ARG A 96 41.49 -1.24 -6.50
CA ARG A 96 42.22 -0.60 -7.60
C ARG A 96 42.08 -1.39 -8.91
N PRO A 97 41.22 -0.96 -9.86
CA PRO A 97 41.10 -1.63 -11.15
C PRO A 97 42.35 -1.36 -12.04
N LYS A 98 42.94 -2.42 -12.62
CA LYS A 98 44.15 -2.33 -13.49
C LYS A 98 43.95 -1.46 -14.75
N SER A 99 42.71 -1.16 -15.14
CA SER A 99 42.39 -0.31 -16.30
C SER A 99 42.86 1.15 -16.15
N PHE A 100 43.25 1.58 -14.95
CA PHE A 100 43.75 2.92 -14.68
C PHE A 100 45.28 3.07 -14.79
N GLU A 101 46.05 1.98 -14.89
CA GLU A 101 47.49 2.05 -15.16
C GLU A 101 47.73 2.26 -16.67
N LYS A 102 47.64 3.52 -17.12
CA LYS A 102 48.09 3.89 -18.46
C LYS A 102 49.62 4.01 -18.46
N PRO A 103 50.33 3.43 -19.44
CA PRO A 103 51.79 3.56 -19.53
C PRO A 103 52.18 5.03 -19.69
N LYS A 104 53.06 5.51 -18.81
CA LYS A 104 53.57 6.87 -18.80
C LYS A 104 54.39 7.10 -20.07
N LYS A 105 54.01 8.09 -20.90
CA LYS A 105 54.76 8.43 -22.12
C LYS A 105 56.21 8.80 -21.77
N PRO A 106 57.22 8.27 -22.47
CA PRO A 106 58.61 8.67 -22.28
C PRO A 106 58.79 10.10 -22.82
N HIS A 107 59.54 10.88 -22.06
CA HIS A 107 59.97 12.25 -22.35
C HIS A 107 61.12 12.24 -23.36
#